data_AF-A0A969VSV0-F1
#
_entry.id   AF-A0A969VSV0-F1
#
_cell.length_a   1.000
_cell.length_b   1.000
_cell.length_c   1.000
_cell.angle_alpha   90.00
_cell.angle_beta   90.00
_cell.angle_gamma   90.00
#
_symmetry.space_group_name_H-M   'P 1'
#
loop_
_entity.id
_entity.type
_entity.pdbx_description
1 polymer ?
#
loop_
_entity_poly.entity_id
_entity_poly.type
_entity_poly.pdbx_seq_one_letter_code
_entity_poly.pdbx_strand_id
1 'polypeptide(L)' 'HYFTNKDLHVEELIRKVPISIASRLSLFTLIDNAVKKGILLKESSVQGDKRKKSITPSDSFVKEYKDWLHHYISDIKS' A
#
# COMPACT_ATOMS: atom_id res chain seq x y z
N HIS A 1 7.30 13.10 2.33
CA HIS A 1 5.84 13.22 2.31
C HIS A 1 5.14 11.87 2.06
N TYR A 2 5.29 10.91 2.98
CA TYR A 2 4.25 9.90 3.28
C TYR A 2 3.08 10.52 4.09
N PHE A 3 3.26 11.80 4.46
CA PHE A 3 2.50 12.64 5.38
C PHE A 3 1.42 13.48 4.69
N THR A 4 0.74 13.00 3.64
CA THR A 4 -0.41 13.77 3.14
C THR A 4 -1.62 13.68 4.07
N ASN A 5 -1.56 12.90 5.16
CA ASN A 5 -2.66 12.66 6.11
C ASN A 5 -4.00 12.35 5.43
N LYS A 6 -3.95 11.92 4.17
CA LYS A 6 -5.13 11.51 3.42
C LYS A 6 -5.27 10.02 3.62
N ASP A 7 -6.38 9.69 4.27
CA ASP A 7 -6.85 8.32 4.39
C ASP A 7 -6.99 7.73 2.98
N LEU A 8 -6.19 6.72 2.65
CA LEU A 8 -6.25 6.03 1.36
C LEU A 8 -7.10 4.78 1.52
N HIS A 9 -8.17 4.68 0.74
CA HIS A 9 -9.03 3.50 0.78
C HIS A 9 -8.59 2.43 -0.22
N VAL A 10 -8.89 1.16 0.08
CA VAL A 10 -8.58 0.00 -0.79
C VAL A 10 -9.08 0.21 -2.23
N GLU A 11 -10.29 0.75 -2.38
CA GLU A 11 -10.90 1.05 -3.68
C GLU A 11 -10.09 2.05 -4.51
N GLU A 12 -9.56 3.08 -3.86
CA GLU A 12 -8.78 4.12 -4.50
C GLU A 12 -7.43 3.58 -4.94
N LEU A 13 -6.82 2.72 -4.13
CA LEU A 13 -5.59 2.01 -4.49
C LEU A 13 -5.78 1.14 -5.73
N ILE A 14 -6.86 0.34 -5.77
CA ILE A 14 -7.16 -0.53 -6.91
C ILE A 14 -7.35 0.28 -8.20
N ARG A 15 -8.02 1.45 -8.12
CA ARG A 15 -8.24 2.33 -9.28
C ARG A 15 -6.95 2.92 -9.86
N LYS A 16 -5.84 2.94 -9.12
CA LYS A 16 -4.55 3.39 -9.64
C LYS A 16 -3.89 2.37 -10.58
N VAL A 17 -4.34 1.13 -10.55
CA VAL A 17 -3.81 0.07 -11.44
C VAL A 17 -4.74 -0.05 -12.65
N PRO A 18 -4.22 0.15 -13.88
CA PRO A 18 -4.99 -0.08 -15.10
C PRO A 18 -5.56 -1.50 -15.16
N ILE A 19 -6.83 -1.61 -15.59
CA ILE A 19 -7.54 -2.91 -15.71
C ILE A 19 -6.87 -3.82 -16.75
N SER A 20 -6.15 -3.25 -17.71
CA SER A 20 -5.34 -3.99 -18.68
C SER A 20 -4.19 -4.78 -18.06
N ILE A 21 -3.74 -4.42 -16.85
CA ILE A 21 -2.64 -5.08 -16.15
C ILE A 21 -3.17 -6.21 -15.26
N ALA A 22 -4.23 -5.94 -14.51
CA ALA A 22 -4.79 -6.89 -13.57
C ALA A 22 -6.29 -6.66 -13.39
N SER A 23 -7.03 -7.77 -13.25
CA SER A 23 -8.43 -7.69 -12.89
C SER A 23 -8.60 -7.13 -11.48
N ARG A 24 -9.72 -6.48 -11.25
CA ARG A 24 -10.11 -5.97 -9.92
C ARG A 24 -10.11 -7.07 -8.85
N LEU A 25 -10.60 -8.27 -9.19
CA LEU A 25 -10.62 -9.41 -8.27
C LEU A 25 -9.19 -9.84 -7.89
N SER A 26 -8.30 -9.91 -8.88
CA SER A 26 -6.89 -10.24 -8.67
C SER A 26 -6.21 -9.23 -7.74
N LEU A 27 -6.52 -7.94 -7.90
CA LEU A 27 -5.98 -6.87 -7.05
C LEU A 27 -6.49 -6.96 -5.61
N PHE A 28 -7.77 -7.27 -5.40
CA PHE A 28 -8.28 -7.53 -4.05
C PHE A 28 -7.56 -8.71 -3.39
N THR A 29 -7.43 -9.83 -4.12
CA THR A 29 -6.72 -11.01 -3.60
C THR A 29 -5.26 -10.70 -3.27
N LEU A 30 -4.59 -9.91 -4.11
CA LEU A 30 -3.20 -9.49 -3.86
C LEU A 30 -3.10 -8.62 -2.60
N ILE A 31 -3.99 -7.65 -2.45
CA ILE A 31 -4.04 -6.77 -1.28
C ILE A 31 -4.31 -7.60 -0.02
N ASP A 32 -5.31 -8.49 -0.02
CA ASP A 32 -5.61 -9.33 1.14
C ASP A 32 -4.45 -10.25 1.50
N ASN A 33 -3.71 -10.77 0.51
CA ASN A 33 -2.51 -11.56 0.76
C ASN A 33 -1.38 -10.71 1.35
N ALA A 34 -1.19 -9.47 0.90
CA ALA A 34 -0.22 -8.54 1.47
C ALA A 34 -0.58 -8.18 2.93
N VAL A 35 -1.88 -8.04 3.23
CA VAL A 35 -2.37 -7.84 4.60
C VAL A 35 -2.09 -9.05 5.47
N LYS A 36 -2.40 -10.26 4.99
CA LYS A 36 -2.08 -11.52 5.71
C LYS A 36 -0.59 -11.68 6.02
N LYS A 37 0.27 -11.15 5.14
CA LYS A 37 1.73 -11.17 5.32
C LYS A 37 2.26 -10.02 6.18
N GLY A 38 1.40 -9.13 6.67
CA GLY A 38 1.83 -7.97 7.48
C GLY A 38 2.57 -6.89 6.68
N ILE A 39 2.47 -6.90 5.35
CA ILE A 39 3.07 -5.89 4.46
C ILE A 39 2.19 -4.63 4.43
N LEU A 40 0.87 -4.84 4.39
CA LEU A 40 -0.12 -3.78 4.44
C LEU A 40 -0.98 -3.94 5.69
N LEU A 41 -1.41 -2.83 6.26
CA LEU A 41 -2.38 -2.75 7.34
C LEU A 41 -3.72 -2.33 6.75
N LYS A 42 -4.78 -3.08 7.06
CA LYS A 42 -6.15 -2.80 6.60
C LYS A 42 -7.03 -2.54 7.81
N GLU A 43 -7.49 -1.30 7.95
CA GLU A 43 -8.26 -0.85 9.11
C GLU A 43 -9.61 -0.28 8.67
N SER A 44 -10.55 -0.18 9.60
CA SER A 44 -11.77 0.57 9.34
C SER A 44 -11.44 2.05 9.27
N SER A 45 -12.02 2.78 8.32
CA SER A 45 -11.76 4.22 8.20
C SER A 45 -12.06 4.96 9.49
N VAL A 46 -11.15 5.86 9.87
CA VAL A 46 -11.19 6.60 11.15
C VAL A 46 -12.18 7.77 11.09
N GLN A 47 -12.43 8.30 9.88
CA GLN A 47 -13.36 9.41 9.63
C GLN A 47 -14.33 9.04 8.51
N GLY A 48 -15.55 8.61 8.87
CA GLY A 48 -16.65 8.43 7.93
C GLY A 48 -17.28 7.03 7.94
N ASP A 49 -17.66 6.56 6.76
CA ASP A 49 -18.38 5.30 6.56
C ASP A 49 -17.51 4.09 6.93
N LYS A 50 -17.85 3.41 8.03
CA LYS A 50 -17.15 2.21 8.54
C LYS A 50 -17.08 1.04 7.55
N ARG A 51 -17.87 1.08 6.47
CA ARG A 51 -17.80 0.13 5.34
C ARG A 51 -16.53 0.32 4.51
N LYS A 52 -15.96 1.54 4.48
CA LYS A 52 -14.70 1.82 3.81
C LYS A 52 -13.53 1.32 4.65
N LYS A 53 -12.62 0.62 3.99
CA LYS A 53 -11.38 0.12 4.57
C LYS A 53 -10.21 0.97 4.11
N SER A 54 -9.50 1.51 5.08
CA SER A 54 -8.27 2.25 4.90
C SER A 54 -7.11 1.28 4.76
N ILE A 55 -6.12 1.67 3.96
CA ILE A 55 -4.94 0.85 3.73
C ILE A 55 -3.67 1.68 3.84
N THR A 56 -2.74 1.18 4.65
CA THR A 56 -1.43 1.79 4.89
C THR A 56 -0.36 0.70 4.81
N PRO A 57 0.89 1.04 4.46
CA PRO A 57 2.00 0.11 4.62
C PRO A 57 2.28 -0.13 6.11
N SER A 58 2.81 -1.30 6.45
CA SER A 58 3.37 -1.53 7.78
C SER A 58 4.71 -0.81 7.97
N ASP A 59 5.06 -0.54 9.23
CA ASP A 59 6.33 0.10 9.57
C ASP A 59 7.54 -0.72 9.11
N SER A 60 7.45 -2.06 9.17
CA SER A 60 8.48 -2.96 8.68
C SER A 60 8.68 -2.80 7.17
N PHE A 61 7.60 -2.78 6.39
CA PHE A 61 7.69 -2.59 4.95
C PHE A 61 8.24 -1.21 4.58
N VAL A 62 7.83 -0.14 5.29
CA VAL A 62 8.40 1.20 5.07
C VAL A 62 9.89 1.24 5.38
N LYS A 63 10.33 0.55 6.44
CA LYS A 63 11.76 0.45 6.79
C LYS A 63 12.54 -0.29 5.70
N GLU A 64 12.10 -1.48 5.32
CA GLU A 64 12.74 -2.28 4.26
C GLU A 64 12.84 -1.52 2.94
N TYR A 65 11.78 -0.81 2.55
CA TYR A 65 11.78 0.00 1.33
C TYR A 65 12.80 1.15 1.39
N LYS A 66 12.91 1.83 2.54
CA LYS A 66 13.91 2.90 2.73
C LYS A 66 15.32 2.35 2.69
N ASP A 67 15.56 1.22 3.33
CA ASP A 67 16.87 0.56 3.35
C ASP A 67 17.26 0.12 1.93
N TRP A 68 16.34 -0.48 1.17
CA TRP A 68 16.54 -0.82 -0.24
C TRP A 68 16.83 0.41 -1.10
N LEU A 69 16.05 1.48 -0.94
CA LEU A 69 16.22 2.72 -1.72
C LEU A 69 17.58 3.37 -1.46
N HIS A 70 18.05 3.35 -0.21
CA HIS A 70 19.36 3.85 0.15
C HIS A 70 20.48 3.08 -0.55
N HIS A 71 20.43 1.74 -0.54
CA HIS A 71 21.40 0.90 -1.25
C HIS A 71 21.36 1.15 -2.76
N TYR A 72 20.17 1.14 -3.36
CA TYR A 72 19.99 1.37 -4.80
C TYR A 72 20.57 2.70 -5.28
N ILE A 73 20.36 3.78 -4.52
CA ILE A 73 20.92 5.10 -4.85
C ILE A 73 22.45 5.12 -4.69
N SER A 74 22.98 4.40 -3.69
CA SER A 74 24.43 4.26 -3.49
C SER A 74 25.07 3.54 -4.68
N ASP A 75 24.45 2.46 -5.16
CA ASP A 75 24.96 1.65 -6.27
C ASP A 75 24.96 2.41 -7.60
N ILE A 76 23.97 3.28 -7.84
CA ILE A 76 23.92 4.11 -9.06
C ILE A 76 25.00 5.21 -9.04
N LYS A 77 25.40 5.68 -7.87
CA LYS A 77 26.36 6.78 -7.70
C LYS A 77 27.81 6.32 -7.60
N SER A 78 28.04 5.01 -7.47
CA SER A 78 29.36 4.38 -7.51
C SER A 78 29.79 4.06 -8.93
#